data_AF-A0A4U5UUQ3-F1
#
_entry.id   AF-A0A4U5UUQ3-F1
#
_cell.length_a   1.000
_cell.length_b   1.000
_cell.length_c   1.000
_cell.angle_alpha   90.00
_cell.angle_beta   90.00
_cell.angle_gamma   90.00
#
_symmetry.space_group_name_H-M   'P 1'
#
loop_
_entity.id
_entity.type
_entity.pdbx_description
1 polymer ?
#
loop_
_entity_poly.entity_id
_entity_poly.type
_entity_poly.pdbx_seq_one_letter_code
_entity_poly.pdbx_strand_id
1 'polypeptide(L)'
;MAEPELKLRSSRESVAKEASQEKMEGDVPYLTPERAFEGSKWGVDNIVLALYSGLFAFGGCLFYAGAREGQLPAALGLVHTDLFTPVPSLIFTCLLSMMYAISQDIFSVINLFSFFTWLCVGMAIAGMLWLRFTKPELRRPIKVPLFVPVLFVLGCVFMIVVSFWAAPVECLIGSSIILTGIPAYLLGYKWKKPHVVKKMLEIFTMFCQKIFMSVPEEREQHEASE
;
A
#
# COMPACT_ATOMS: atom_id res chain seq x y z
N MET A 1 -10.10 -42.05 -14.56
CA MET A 1 -8.95 -41.53 -15.35
C MET A 1 -8.29 -40.27 -14.75
N ALA A 2 -8.64 -39.82 -13.53
CA ALA A 2 -8.16 -38.55 -12.96
C ALA A 2 -7.05 -38.68 -11.88
N GLU A 3 -6.69 -39.89 -11.44
CA GLU A 3 -5.73 -40.10 -10.35
C GLU A 3 -4.24 -39.86 -10.67
N PRO A 4 -3.68 -40.17 -11.86
CA PRO A 4 -2.24 -40.04 -12.08
C PRO A 4 -1.78 -38.58 -12.19
N GLU A 5 -2.64 -37.69 -12.68
CA GLU A 5 -2.38 -36.24 -12.78
C GLU A 5 -2.36 -35.54 -11.41
N LEU A 6 -3.21 -36.00 -10.47
CA LEU A 6 -3.28 -35.42 -9.12
C LEU A 6 -2.01 -35.75 -8.31
N LYS A 7 -1.47 -36.97 -8.45
CA LYS A 7 -0.19 -37.38 -7.85
C LYS A 7 0.99 -36.61 -8.45
N LEU A 8 0.97 -36.32 -9.74
CA LEU A 8 2.00 -35.54 -10.43
C LEU A 8 1.97 -34.06 -10.04
N ARG A 9 0.78 -33.47 -9.81
CA ARG A 9 0.63 -32.11 -9.26
C ARG A 9 1.10 -32.01 -7.82
N SER A 10 0.66 -32.93 -6.95
CA SER A 10 1.06 -32.95 -5.53
C SER A 10 2.58 -33.13 -5.37
N SER A 11 3.21 -33.97 -6.21
CA SER A 11 4.66 -34.15 -6.21
C SER A 11 5.43 -32.96 -6.80
N ARG A 12 4.83 -32.16 -7.68
CA ARG A 12 5.44 -30.90 -8.17
C ARG A 12 5.29 -29.77 -7.16
N GLU A 13 4.17 -29.73 -6.43
CA GLU A 13 3.92 -28.76 -5.36
C GLU A 13 4.81 -29.02 -4.14
N SER A 14 5.07 -30.28 -3.78
CA SER A 14 6.03 -30.61 -2.71
C SER A 14 7.45 -30.20 -3.10
N VAL A 15 7.88 -30.48 -4.34
CA VAL A 15 9.21 -30.10 -4.84
C VAL A 15 9.35 -28.57 -4.99
N ALA A 16 8.30 -27.86 -5.37
CA ALA A 16 8.31 -26.39 -5.43
C ALA A 16 8.31 -25.74 -4.03
N LYS A 17 7.62 -26.34 -3.05
CA LYS A 17 7.66 -25.90 -1.66
C LYS A 17 9.02 -26.18 -1.02
N GLU A 18 9.62 -27.33 -1.31
CA GLU A 18 10.99 -27.66 -0.88
C GLU A 18 12.01 -26.73 -1.55
N ALA A 19 11.89 -26.42 -2.84
CA ALA A 19 12.78 -25.46 -3.52
C ALA A 19 12.60 -24.00 -3.02
N SER A 20 11.38 -23.60 -2.65
CA SER A 20 11.12 -22.29 -2.03
C SER A 20 11.55 -22.23 -0.56
N GLN A 21 11.44 -23.33 0.20
CA GLN A 21 11.96 -23.41 1.56
C GLN A 21 13.49 -23.50 1.58
N GLU A 22 14.11 -24.25 0.68
CA GLU A 22 15.58 -24.32 0.56
C GLU A 22 16.18 -22.95 0.19
N LYS A 23 15.44 -22.13 -0.56
CA LYS A 23 15.82 -20.75 -0.87
C LYS A 23 15.62 -19.76 0.30
N MET A 24 14.83 -20.15 1.31
CA MET A 24 14.60 -19.38 2.55
C MET A 24 15.46 -19.87 3.73
N GLU A 25 15.91 -21.13 3.70
CA GLU A 25 16.70 -21.79 4.75
C GLU A 25 18.17 -22.02 4.37
N GLY A 26 18.58 -21.64 3.16
CA GLY A 26 19.99 -21.47 2.81
C GLY A 26 20.49 -20.13 3.36
N ASP A 27 21.56 -20.14 4.15
CA ASP A 27 22.30 -18.96 4.58
C ASP A 27 22.49 -18.02 3.38
N VAL A 28 21.64 -17.00 3.29
CA VAL A 28 21.68 -16.00 2.23
C VAL A 28 22.79 -15.04 2.62
N PRO A 29 23.98 -15.10 1.99
CA PRO A 29 25.17 -14.36 2.42
C PRO A 29 25.02 -12.83 2.28
N TYR A 30 23.84 -12.35 1.89
CA TYR A 30 23.43 -10.97 1.62
C TYR A 30 22.49 -10.39 2.69
N LEU A 31 21.98 -11.21 3.62
CA LEU A 31 20.97 -10.80 4.62
C LEU A 31 21.49 -10.80 6.06
N THR A 32 22.78 -11.09 6.26
CA THR A 32 23.43 -10.91 7.56
C THR A 32 23.50 -9.43 7.91
N PRO A 33 23.04 -9.00 9.10
CA PRO A 33 22.98 -7.57 9.47
C PRO A 33 24.34 -6.89 9.46
N GLU A 34 25.44 -7.64 9.63
CA GLU A 34 26.81 -7.10 9.53
C GLU A 34 27.18 -6.72 8.09
N ARG A 35 26.71 -7.48 7.09
CA ARG A 35 26.94 -7.19 5.66
C ARG A 35 25.95 -6.19 5.08
N ALA A 36 24.75 -6.07 5.67
CA ALA A 36 23.73 -5.12 5.25
C ALA A 36 24.20 -3.66 5.32
N PHE A 37 25.14 -3.35 6.22
CA PHE A 37 25.73 -2.01 6.37
C PHE A 37 27.19 -1.93 5.90
N GLU A 38 27.76 -3.03 5.38
CA GLU A 38 29.15 -3.08 4.96
C GLU A 38 29.34 -2.26 3.68
N GLY A 39 30.15 -1.19 3.75
CA GLY A 39 30.30 -0.21 2.67
C GLY A 39 29.29 0.95 2.69
N SER A 40 28.43 1.03 3.71
CA SER A 40 27.51 2.17 3.88
C SER A 40 28.27 3.46 4.17
N LYS A 41 28.21 4.40 3.23
CA LYS A 41 28.78 5.73 3.39
C LYS A 41 27.81 6.59 4.20
N TRP A 42 28.09 6.82 5.48
CA TRP A 42 27.28 7.63 6.41
C TRP A 42 27.28 9.15 6.14
N GLY A 43 27.51 9.56 4.89
CA GLY A 43 27.35 10.95 4.48
C GLY A 43 25.89 11.37 4.60
N VAL A 44 25.67 12.61 5.03
CA VAL A 44 24.33 13.21 5.16
C VAL A 44 23.52 13.03 3.88
N ASP A 45 24.16 13.17 2.72
CA ASP A 45 23.54 13.00 1.40
C ASP A 45 22.98 11.60 1.18
N ASN A 46 23.72 10.56 1.59
CA ASN A 46 23.29 9.16 1.43
C ASN A 46 22.17 8.81 2.42
N ILE A 47 22.18 9.40 3.61
CA ILE A 47 21.10 9.24 4.59
C ILE A 47 19.82 9.86 4.04
N VAL A 48 19.90 11.08 3.50
CA VAL A 48 18.75 11.74 2.85
C VAL A 48 18.25 10.91 1.66
N LEU A 49 19.16 10.39 0.84
CA LEU A 49 18.81 9.53 -0.29
C LEU A 49 18.11 8.24 0.16
N ALA A 50 18.61 7.60 1.23
CA ALA A 50 18.03 6.38 1.80
C ALA A 50 16.64 6.62 2.40
N LEU A 51 16.43 7.76 3.06
CA LEU A 51 15.12 8.15 3.59
C LEU A 51 14.12 8.40 2.44
N TYR A 52 14.55 9.09 1.39
CA TYR A 52 13.70 9.39 0.24
C TYR A 52 13.33 8.12 -0.54
N SER A 53 14.29 7.21 -0.77
CA SER A 53 14.03 5.94 -1.42
C SER A 53 13.09 5.04 -0.60
N GLY A 54 13.24 5.04 0.73
CA GLY A 54 12.35 4.34 1.64
C GLY A 54 10.91 4.87 1.61
N LEU A 55 10.74 6.20 1.63
CA LEU A 55 9.41 6.83 1.53
C LEU A 55 8.74 6.51 0.20
N PHE A 56 9.50 6.52 -0.89
CA PHE A 56 9.01 6.19 -2.21
C PHE A 56 8.59 4.72 -2.33
N ALA A 57 9.39 3.80 -1.77
CA ALA A 57 9.07 2.38 -1.68
C ALA A 57 7.79 2.15 -0.87
N PHE A 58 7.62 2.84 0.25
CA PHE A 58 6.40 2.77 1.06
C PHE A 58 5.16 3.18 0.26
N GLY A 59 5.26 4.26 -0.54
CA GLY A 59 4.20 4.68 -1.46
C GLY A 59 3.79 3.58 -2.44
N GLY A 60 4.76 2.95 -3.12
CA GLY A 60 4.52 1.84 -4.04
C GLY A 60 3.84 0.64 -3.35
N CYS A 61 4.30 0.26 -2.16
CA CYS A 61 3.73 -0.84 -1.37
C CYS A 61 2.25 -0.62 -1.01
N LEU A 62 1.85 0.62 -0.71
CA LEU A 62 0.43 0.95 -0.43
C LEU A 62 -0.46 0.71 -1.66
N PHE A 63 -0.01 1.13 -2.85
CA PHE A 63 -0.76 0.88 -4.09
C PHE A 63 -0.82 -0.60 -4.44
N TYR A 64 0.28 -1.32 -4.23
CA TYR A 64 0.37 -2.76 -4.42
C TYR A 64 -0.59 -3.52 -3.47
N ALA A 65 -0.60 -3.18 -2.18
CA ALA A 65 -1.51 -3.75 -1.20
C ALA A 65 -2.99 -3.45 -1.54
N GLY A 66 -3.30 -2.23 -1.97
CA GLY A 66 -4.66 -1.87 -2.41
C GLY A 66 -5.11 -2.59 -3.69
N ALA A 67 -4.18 -2.94 -4.58
CA ALA A 67 -4.48 -3.77 -5.75
C ALA A 67 -4.75 -5.23 -5.37
N ARG A 68 -4.07 -5.74 -4.33
CA ARG A 68 -4.28 -7.10 -3.79
C ARG A 68 -5.69 -7.28 -3.19
N GLU A 69 -6.20 -6.25 -2.51
CA GLU A 69 -7.58 -6.17 -2.00
C GLU A 69 -8.64 -5.97 -3.10
N GLY A 70 -8.23 -5.86 -4.37
CA GLY A 70 -9.13 -5.67 -5.51
C GLY A 70 -9.76 -4.27 -5.62
N GLN A 71 -9.33 -3.33 -4.77
CA GLN A 71 -9.81 -1.94 -4.78
C GLN A 71 -9.19 -1.12 -5.92
N LEU A 72 -7.97 -1.47 -6.32
CA LEU A 72 -7.22 -0.83 -7.41
C LEU A 72 -7.07 -1.76 -8.62
N PRO A 73 -6.78 -1.22 -9.83
CA PRO A 73 -6.47 -2.01 -11.01
C PRO A 73 -5.38 -3.07 -10.80
N ALA A 74 -5.58 -4.26 -11.36
CA ALA A 74 -4.61 -5.36 -11.28
C ALA A 74 -3.22 -4.99 -11.84
N ALA A 75 -3.12 -4.00 -12.74
CA ALA A 75 -1.85 -3.47 -13.24
C ALA A 75 -0.93 -2.93 -12.13
N LEU A 76 -1.49 -2.39 -11.03
CA LEU A 76 -0.71 -1.86 -9.93
C LEU A 76 -0.23 -2.95 -8.95
N GLY A 77 -0.82 -4.15 -9.05
CA GLY A 77 -0.45 -5.35 -8.29
C GLY A 77 0.60 -6.23 -8.98
N LEU A 78 1.14 -5.81 -10.12
CA LEU A 78 2.12 -6.56 -10.89
C LEU A 78 3.49 -6.52 -10.20
N VAL A 79 4.09 -7.70 -10.02
CA VAL A 79 5.42 -7.85 -9.44
C VAL A 79 6.41 -8.25 -10.53
N HIS A 80 7.57 -7.61 -10.55
CA HIS A 80 8.64 -7.98 -11.48
C HIS A 80 9.30 -9.30 -11.05
N THR A 81 9.54 -10.21 -12.00
CA THR A 81 9.99 -11.59 -11.70
C THR A 81 11.40 -11.67 -11.13
N ASP A 82 12.29 -10.74 -11.53
CA ASP A 82 13.72 -10.88 -11.23
C ASP A 82 14.15 -10.05 -10.02
N LEU A 83 13.50 -8.91 -9.79
CA LEU A 83 13.79 -8.00 -8.68
C LEU A 83 12.75 -8.07 -7.54
N PHE A 84 11.65 -8.83 -7.69
CA PHE A 84 10.55 -8.91 -6.73
C PHE A 84 10.00 -7.53 -6.28
N THR A 85 10.14 -6.51 -7.13
CA THR A 85 9.69 -5.13 -6.83
C THR A 85 8.41 -4.82 -7.61
N PRO A 86 7.46 -4.07 -7.02
CA PRO A 86 6.23 -3.67 -7.70
C PRO A 86 6.51 -2.44 -8.61
N VAL A 87 7.29 -2.64 -9.68
CA VAL A 87 7.76 -1.56 -10.59
C VAL A 87 6.62 -0.68 -11.12
N PRO A 88 5.45 -1.21 -11.56
CA PRO A 88 4.37 -0.35 -12.05
C PRO A 88 3.78 0.58 -10.97
N SER A 89 3.72 0.12 -9.72
CA SER A 89 3.25 0.93 -8.57
C SER A 89 4.22 2.07 -8.26
N LEU A 90 5.52 1.82 -8.39
CA LEU A 90 6.57 2.82 -8.19
C LEU A 90 6.52 3.89 -9.29
N ILE A 91 6.37 3.50 -10.55
CA ILE A 91 6.24 4.46 -11.66
C ILE A 91 4.99 5.33 -11.47
N PHE A 92 3.88 4.74 -11.05
CA PHE A 92 2.67 5.50 -10.74
C PHE A 92 2.90 6.52 -9.61
N THR A 93 3.60 6.09 -8.55
CA THR A 93 4.00 6.98 -7.45
C THR A 93 4.93 8.11 -7.93
N CYS A 94 5.84 7.82 -8.88
CA CYS A 94 6.71 8.82 -9.51
C CYS A 94 5.92 9.87 -10.30
N LEU A 95 4.97 9.41 -11.13
CA LEU A 95 4.12 10.29 -11.93
C LEU A 95 3.26 11.19 -11.04
N LEU A 96 2.67 10.64 -9.98
CA LEU A 96 1.93 11.45 -9.00
C LEU A 96 2.84 12.47 -8.31
N SER A 97 4.04 12.07 -7.88
CA SER A 97 5.00 12.98 -7.27
C SER A 97 5.41 14.11 -8.21
N MET A 98 5.61 13.82 -9.49
CA MET A 98 5.94 14.82 -10.51
C MET A 98 4.78 15.78 -10.74
N MET A 99 3.55 15.28 -10.75
CA MET A 99 2.36 16.11 -10.85
C MET A 99 2.23 17.08 -9.66
N TYR A 100 2.50 16.61 -8.43
CA TYR A 100 2.51 17.49 -7.25
C TYR A 100 3.69 18.48 -7.27
N ALA A 101 4.85 18.10 -7.80
CA ALA A 101 6.04 18.97 -7.88
C ALA A 101 5.86 20.19 -8.80
N ILE A 102 4.92 20.13 -9.76
CA ILE A 102 4.61 21.25 -10.66
C ILE A 102 3.76 22.34 -9.95
N SER A 103 3.21 22.02 -8.77
CA SER A 103 2.41 22.98 -7.99
C SER A 103 3.23 24.21 -7.61
N GLN A 104 2.69 25.39 -7.89
CA GLN A 104 3.42 26.66 -7.77
C GLN A 104 3.65 27.12 -6.32
N ASP A 105 2.88 26.60 -5.35
CA ASP A 105 2.99 26.96 -3.93
C ASP A 105 3.20 25.74 -3.04
N ILE A 106 4.38 25.65 -2.44
CA ILE A 106 4.77 24.57 -1.53
C ILE A 106 3.97 24.65 -0.22
N PHE A 107 3.62 25.85 0.25
CA PHE A 107 2.89 26.02 1.51
C PHE A 107 1.45 25.49 1.41
N SER A 108 0.75 25.76 0.30
CA SER A 108 -0.59 25.18 0.05
C SER A 108 -0.54 23.65 -0.03
N VAL A 109 0.47 23.07 -0.68
CA VAL A 109 0.63 21.60 -0.76
C VAL A 109 0.89 21.00 0.62
N ILE A 110 1.73 21.64 1.44
CA ILE A 110 2.00 21.20 2.82
C ILE A 110 0.72 21.27 3.67
N ASN A 111 -0.07 22.33 3.55
CA ASN A 111 -1.32 22.48 4.29
C ASN A 111 -2.36 21.42 3.89
N LEU A 112 -2.50 21.17 2.59
CA LEU A 112 -3.37 20.10 2.06
C LEU A 112 -2.94 18.72 2.58
N PHE A 113 -1.64 18.40 2.50
CA PHE A 113 -1.09 17.12 2.96
C PHE A 113 -1.21 16.95 4.49
N SER A 114 -0.97 18.02 5.24
CA SER A 114 -1.10 18.02 6.69
C SER A 114 -2.54 17.75 7.12
N PHE A 115 -3.51 18.44 6.50
CA PHE A 115 -4.93 18.21 6.74
C PHE A 115 -5.30 16.74 6.51
N PHE A 116 -4.92 16.17 5.37
CA PHE A 116 -5.20 14.77 5.04
C PHE A 116 -4.56 13.81 6.05
N THR A 117 -3.31 14.06 6.42
CA THR A 117 -2.57 13.23 7.39
C THR A 117 -3.24 13.23 8.76
N TRP A 118 -3.56 14.41 9.31
CA TRP A 118 -4.23 14.52 10.61
C TRP A 118 -5.64 13.92 10.59
N LEU A 119 -6.36 14.05 9.47
CA LEU A 119 -7.66 13.44 9.28
C LEU A 119 -7.56 11.90 9.26
N CYS A 120 -6.67 11.33 8.43
CA CYS A 120 -6.47 9.88 8.35
C CYS A 120 -5.99 9.28 9.67
N VAL A 121 -5.01 9.91 10.32
CA VAL A 121 -4.50 9.46 11.63
C VAL A 121 -5.60 9.59 12.70
N GLY A 122 -6.35 10.69 12.70
CA GLY A 122 -7.48 10.89 13.61
C GLY A 122 -8.56 9.81 13.44
N MET A 123 -8.95 9.49 12.20
CA MET A 123 -9.90 8.42 11.90
C MET A 123 -9.36 7.03 12.30
N ALA A 124 -8.08 6.75 12.06
CA ALA A 124 -7.47 5.48 12.43
C ALA A 124 -7.49 5.25 13.95
N ILE A 125 -7.16 6.28 14.73
CA ILE A 125 -7.14 6.20 16.20
C ILE A 125 -8.56 6.21 16.76
N ALA A 126 -9.47 6.98 16.17
CA ALA A 126 -10.89 6.92 16.51
C ALA A 126 -11.47 5.51 16.24
N GLY A 127 -11.08 4.87 15.13
CA GLY A 127 -11.43 3.48 14.82
C GLY A 127 -10.83 2.49 15.83
N MET A 128 -9.59 2.69 16.26
CA MET A 128 -8.97 1.90 17.33
C MET A 128 -9.72 2.05 18.66
N LEU A 129 -10.12 3.27 18.99
CA LEU A 129 -10.92 3.58 20.18
C LEU A 129 -12.31 2.93 20.08
N TRP A 130 -12.96 3.02 18.93
CA TRP A 130 -14.24 2.37 18.64
C TRP A 130 -14.17 0.85 18.77
N LEU A 131 -13.11 0.23 18.24
CA LEU A 131 -12.89 -1.22 18.35
C LEU A 131 -12.66 -1.65 19.80
N ARG A 132 -12.13 -0.76 20.64
CA ARG A 132 -11.96 -1.01 22.08
C ARG A 132 -13.28 -1.06 22.84
N PHE A 133 -14.26 -0.25 22.43
CA PHE A 133 -15.62 -0.31 22.99
C PHE A 133 -16.45 -1.46 22.41
N THR A 134 -16.35 -1.71 21.11
CA THR A 134 -17.20 -2.70 20.42
C THR A 134 -16.77 -4.14 20.65
N LYS A 135 -15.45 -4.41 20.72
CA LYS A 135 -14.91 -5.77 20.88
C LYS A 135 -13.83 -5.82 21.98
N PRO A 136 -14.24 -5.81 23.27
CA PRO A 136 -13.30 -5.83 24.39
C PRO A 136 -12.61 -7.19 24.60
N GLU A 137 -13.25 -8.28 24.16
CA GLU A 137 -12.77 -9.68 24.33
C GLU A 137 -11.57 -10.08 23.46
N LEU A 138 -11.09 -9.21 22.55
CA LEU A 138 -9.89 -9.54 21.78
C LEU A 138 -8.66 -9.59 22.71
N ARG A 139 -7.86 -10.66 22.59
CA ARG A 139 -6.57 -10.80 23.29
C ARG A 139 -5.61 -9.70 22.82
N ARG A 140 -5.48 -8.63 23.61
CA ARG A 140 -4.55 -7.52 23.34
C ARG A 140 -3.19 -7.80 24.01
N PRO A 141 -2.13 -8.11 23.26
CA PRO A 141 -0.81 -8.40 23.83
C PRO A 141 -0.15 -7.15 24.46
N ILE A 142 -0.50 -5.94 23.98
CA ILE A 142 0.01 -4.66 24.49
C ILE A 142 -1.17 -3.85 25.04
N LYS A 143 -1.10 -3.48 26.33
CA LYS A 143 -2.15 -2.73 27.03
C LYS A 143 -1.71 -1.28 27.19
N VAL A 144 -2.23 -0.40 26.33
CA VAL A 144 -2.08 1.05 26.48
C VAL A 144 -3.23 1.66 27.29
N PRO A 145 -2.98 2.64 28.18
CA PRO A 145 -4.05 3.31 28.93
C PRO A 145 -4.96 4.12 27.98
N LEU A 146 -6.27 4.11 28.25
CA LEU A 146 -7.29 4.76 27.40
C LEU A 146 -7.14 6.29 27.28
N PHE A 147 -6.50 6.93 28.25
CA PHE A 147 -6.28 8.37 28.23
C PHE A 147 -5.38 8.82 27.06
N VAL A 148 -4.38 8.01 26.69
CA VAL A 148 -3.44 8.34 25.61
C VAL A 148 -4.13 8.49 24.24
N PRO A 149 -4.91 7.51 23.73
CA PRO A 149 -5.60 7.68 22.45
C PRO A 149 -6.67 8.77 22.50
N VAL A 150 -7.33 9.01 23.64
CA VAL A 150 -8.32 10.10 23.78
C VAL A 150 -7.66 11.47 23.66
N LEU A 151 -6.56 11.70 24.39
CA LEU A 151 -5.79 12.95 24.29
C LEU A 151 -5.25 13.15 22.87
N PHE A 152 -4.81 12.08 22.22
CA PHE A 152 -4.32 12.15 20.84
C PHE A 152 -5.41 12.54 19.85
N VAL A 153 -6.61 11.94 19.95
CA VAL A 153 -7.75 12.33 19.09
C VAL A 153 -8.12 13.79 19.30
N LEU A 154 -8.12 14.28 20.55
CA LEU A 154 -8.33 15.71 20.83
C LEU A 154 -7.26 16.59 20.15
N GLY A 155 -6.00 16.16 20.18
CA GLY A 155 -4.90 16.81 19.46
C GLY A 155 -5.10 16.83 17.95
N CYS A 156 -5.54 15.72 17.35
CA CYS A 156 -5.86 15.66 15.92
C CYS A 156 -7.01 16.61 15.55
N VAL A 157 -8.08 16.65 16.35
CA VAL A 157 -9.22 17.56 16.13
C VAL A 157 -8.75 19.01 16.21
N PHE A 158 -7.92 19.34 17.20
CA PHE A 158 -7.33 20.68 17.32
C PHE A 158 -6.48 21.04 16.09
N MET A 159 -5.61 20.14 15.62
CA MET A 159 -4.79 20.36 14.42
C MET A 159 -5.65 20.56 13.17
N ILE A 160 -6.73 19.79 13.02
CA ILE A 160 -7.67 19.94 11.90
C ILE A 160 -8.33 21.33 11.94
N VAL A 161 -8.80 21.79 13.11
CA VAL A 161 -9.39 23.13 13.27
C VAL A 161 -8.39 24.23 12.93
N VAL A 162 -7.13 24.08 13.37
CA VAL A 162 -6.05 25.00 13.03
C VAL A 162 -5.79 25.01 11.52
N SER A 163 -5.79 23.86 10.85
CA SER A 163 -5.65 23.77 9.39
C SER A 163 -6.78 24.50 8.66
N PHE A 164 -8.03 24.39 9.13
CA PHE A 164 -9.16 25.13 8.56
C PHE A 164 -9.02 26.64 8.70
N TRP A 165 -8.43 27.12 9.80
CA TRP A 165 -8.16 28.54 9.99
C TRP A 165 -6.98 29.05 9.17
N ALA A 166 -5.94 28.23 9.01
CA ALA A 166 -4.76 28.61 8.22
C ALA A 166 -5.05 28.65 6.71
N ALA A 167 -5.80 27.67 6.20
CA ALA A 167 -5.92 27.42 4.77
C ALA A 167 -7.28 26.75 4.43
N PRO A 168 -8.40 27.51 4.49
CA PRO A 168 -9.74 26.94 4.33
C PRO A 168 -10.01 26.41 2.91
N VAL A 169 -9.38 26.99 1.88
CA VAL A 169 -9.57 26.60 0.48
C VAL A 169 -8.96 25.22 0.23
N GLU A 170 -7.75 24.99 0.70
CA GLU A 170 -7.01 23.73 0.62
C GLU A 170 -7.74 22.63 1.40
N CYS A 171 -8.25 22.95 2.60
CA CYS A 171 -9.04 22.02 3.39
C CYS A 171 -10.35 21.63 2.68
N LEU A 172 -11.00 22.58 2.00
CA LEU A 172 -12.22 22.32 1.23
C LEU A 172 -11.94 21.44 0.01
N ILE A 173 -10.84 21.70 -0.72
CA ILE A 173 -10.37 20.84 -1.81
C ILE A 173 -10.08 19.43 -1.28
N GLY A 174 -9.31 19.30 -0.21
CA GLY A 174 -9.02 18.01 0.42
C GLY A 174 -10.27 17.25 0.85
N SER A 175 -11.22 17.96 1.48
CA SER A 175 -12.51 17.39 1.89
C SER A 175 -13.33 16.91 0.68
N SER A 176 -13.36 17.69 -0.41
CA SER A 176 -14.06 17.30 -1.64
C SER A 176 -13.44 16.06 -2.31
N ILE A 177 -12.10 15.92 -2.28
CA ILE A 177 -11.40 14.75 -2.80
C ILE A 177 -11.77 13.50 -1.99
N ILE A 178 -11.73 13.59 -0.66
CA ILE A 178 -12.13 12.49 0.24
C ILE A 178 -13.61 12.12 -0.01
N LEU A 179 -14.49 13.11 -0.10
CA LEU A 179 -15.91 12.90 -0.32
C LEU A 179 -16.17 12.24 -1.68
N THR A 180 -15.37 12.56 -2.71
CA THR A 180 -15.41 11.92 -4.04
C THR A 180 -14.91 10.48 -4.01
N GLY A 181 -14.11 10.10 -3.01
CA GLY A 181 -13.70 8.71 -2.77
C GLY A 181 -14.88 7.78 -2.47
N ILE A 182 -15.93 8.27 -1.80
CA ILE A 182 -17.13 7.49 -1.45
C ILE A 182 -17.92 7.06 -2.70
N PRO A 183 -18.35 7.98 -3.61
CA PRO A 183 -19.02 7.58 -4.83
C PRO A 183 -18.11 6.74 -5.71
N ALA A 184 -16.80 7.04 -5.80
CA ALA A 184 -15.85 6.22 -6.55
C ALA A 184 -15.75 4.77 -6.01
N TYR A 185 -15.74 4.59 -4.68
CA TYR A 185 -15.73 3.27 -4.04
C TYR A 185 -17.03 2.50 -4.32
N LEU A 186 -18.19 3.14 -4.14
CA LEU A 186 -19.49 2.53 -4.44
C LEU A 186 -19.61 2.16 -5.91
N LEU A 187 -19.07 2.99 -6.80
CA LEU A 187 -19.02 2.73 -8.23
C LEU A 187 -18.11 1.54 -8.56
N GLY A 188 -16.93 1.47 -7.97
CA GLY A 188 -15.97 0.38 -8.18
C GLY A 188 -16.45 -0.96 -7.64
N TYR A 189 -17.12 -0.96 -6.48
CA TYR A 189 -17.60 -2.18 -5.81
C TYR A 189 -18.95 -2.66 -6.35
N LYS A 190 -19.92 -1.75 -6.56
CA LYS A 190 -21.31 -2.10 -6.92
C LYS A 190 -21.57 -2.13 -8.42
N TRP A 191 -20.77 -1.42 -9.25
CA TRP A 191 -20.97 -1.40 -10.69
C TRP A 191 -20.23 -2.56 -11.37
N LYS A 192 -20.95 -3.42 -12.10
CA LYS A 192 -20.33 -4.34 -13.06
C LYS A 192 -19.57 -3.51 -14.09
N LYS A 193 -18.24 -3.39 -13.93
CA LYS A 193 -17.37 -2.61 -14.82
C LYS A 193 -17.75 -2.87 -16.28
N PRO A 194 -18.13 -1.84 -17.07
CA PRO A 194 -18.55 -2.03 -18.45
C PRO A 194 -17.41 -2.66 -19.26
N HIS A 195 -17.74 -3.48 -20.25
CA HIS A 195 -16.78 -4.26 -21.05
C HIS A 195 -15.64 -3.40 -21.62
N VAL A 196 -15.92 -2.14 -21.97
CA VAL A 196 -14.94 -1.18 -22.49
C VAL A 196 -13.88 -0.81 -21.44
N VAL A 197 -14.27 -0.58 -20.19
CA VAL A 197 -13.34 -0.22 -19.11
C VAL A 197 -12.48 -1.41 -18.72
N LYS A 198 -13.05 -2.61 -18.66
CA LYS A 198 -12.27 -3.84 -18.44
C LYS A 198 -11.26 -4.05 -19.57
N LYS A 199 -11.69 -3.91 -20.83
CA LYS A 199 -10.82 -4.10 -22.00
C LYS A 199 -9.70 -3.06 -22.06
N MET A 200 -9.97 -1.79 -21.75
CA MET A 200 -8.93 -0.75 -21.64
C MET A 200 -7.94 -1.06 -20.51
N LEU A 201 -8.44 -1.49 -19.35
CA LEU A 201 -7.60 -1.85 -18.22
C LEU A 201 -6.73 -3.08 -18.51
N GLU A 202 -7.28 -4.08 -19.20
CA GLU A 202 -6.56 -5.27 -19.66
C GLU A 202 -5.50 -4.93 -20.70
N ILE A 203 -5.80 -4.08 -21.69
CA ILE A 203 -4.82 -3.61 -22.68
C ILE A 203 -3.68 -2.86 -21.98
N PHE A 204 -4.00 -1.98 -21.04
CA PHE A 204 -3.01 -1.27 -20.24
C PHE A 204 -2.18 -2.21 -19.38
N THR A 205 -2.82 -3.18 -18.71
CA THR A 205 -2.15 -4.21 -17.91
C THR A 205 -1.20 -5.03 -18.79
N MET A 206 -1.64 -5.46 -19.98
CA MET A 206 -0.82 -6.22 -20.94
C MET A 206 0.36 -5.40 -21.48
N PHE A 207 0.18 -4.10 -21.69
CA PHE A 207 1.25 -3.19 -22.08
C PHE A 207 2.30 -3.07 -20.95
N CYS A 208 1.85 -2.86 -19.71
CA CYS A 208 2.73 -2.84 -18.53
C CYS A 208 3.43 -4.19 -18.31
N GLN A 209 2.75 -5.31 -18.48
CA GLN A 209 3.33 -6.66 -18.37
C GLN A 209 4.45 -6.89 -19.38
N LYS A 210 4.25 -6.47 -20.64
CA LYS A 210 5.26 -6.61 -21.70
C LYS A 210 6.46 -5.70 -21.52
N ILE A 211 6.26 -4.47 -21.06
CA ILE A 211 7.35 -3.51 -20.85
C ILE A 211 8.17 -3.88 -19.61
N PHE A 212 7.49 -4.27 -18.53
CA PHE A 212 8.15 -4.50 -17.24
C PHE A 212 8.40 -5.97 -16.95
N MET A 213 8.18 -6.89 -17.90
CA MET A 213 8.32 -8.35 -17.69
C MET A 213 7.78 -8.78 -16.31
N SER A 214 6.56 -8.30 -16.01
CA SER A 214 5.95 -8.44 -14.69
C SER A 214 4.80 -9.42 -14.77
N VAL A 215 4.68 -10.26 -13.75
CA VAL A 215 3.71 -11.34 -13.70
C VAL A 215 2.66 -10.97 -12.65
N PRO A 216 1.36 -11.20 -12.91
CA PRO A 216 0.35 -11.05 -11.87
C PRO A 216 0.62 -12.06 -10.78
N GLU A 217 0.59 -11.61 -9.52
CA GLU A 217 0.80 -12.49 -8.37
C GLU A 217 -0.23 -13.63 -8.35
N GLU A 218 0.24 -14.87 -8.21
CA GLU A 218 -0.61 -16.04 -8.02
C GLU A 218 -1.35 -15.89 -6.69
N ARG A 219 -2.65 -15.60 -6.75
CA ARG A 219 -3.51 -15.71 -5.56
C ARG A 219 -3.58 -17.17 -5.17
N GLU A 220 -2.93 -17.55 -4.06
CA GLU A 220 -3.28 -18.79 -3.37
C GLU A 220 -4.79 -18.72 -3.04
N GLN A 221 -5.57 -19.55 -3.71
CA GLN A 221 -7.02 -19.63 -3.54
C GLN A 221 -7.36 -20.26 -2.19
N HIS A 222 -7.35 -19.45 -1.13
CA HIS A 222 -7.91 -19.79 0.17
C HIS A 222 -9.24 -19.06 0.43
N GLU A 223 -10.13 -18.97 -0.58
CA GLU A 223 -11.50 -18.45 -0.40
C GLU A 223 -12.50 -19.17 -1.34
N ALA A 224 -12.54 -20.51 -1.25
CA ALA A 224 -13.61 -21.31 -1.83
C ALA A 224 -14.04 -22.44 -0.90
N SER A 225 -14.28 -22.12 0.37
CA SER A 225 -15.08 -22.95 1.30
C SER A 225 -15.20 -22.27 2.66
N GLU A 226 -16.15 -21.34 2.78
CA GLU A 226 -16.99 -21.15 3.99
C GLU A 226 -18.26 -20.38 3.60
#